data_AF-A0A517TJ10-F1
#
_entry.id   AF-A0A517TJ10-F1
#
_cell.length_a   1.000
_cell.length_b   1.000
_cell.length_c   1.000
_cell.angle_alpha   90.00
_cell.angle_beta   90.00
_cell.angle_gamma   90.00
#
_symmetry.space_group_name_H-M   'P 1'
#
loop_
_entity.id
_entity.type
_entity.pdbx_description
1 polymer ?
#
loop_
_entity_poly.entity_id
_entity_poly.type
_entity_poly.pdbx_seq_one_letter_code
_entity_poly.pdbx_strand_id
1 'polypeptide(L)'
;MPFRQPTLPLALLTLALATGAAASEYRESEDFADAVAATRAYAERFGADETLLVVDIDNTLLTMQGDLGSDQWFEWQEHLLEHEPASPHLVADDFGGLLEAQGLLFRLGKMRPPQENLPKLVREVQGLGVPTLVLTSRGPGFRPSTEREIAAAGYDFASTCLAIQGVPEGVFMPYDPKKPSEVGLTADELRLFALRKPREASLANGVFMTSGQHKGAMLLTALHRAERMPKAVVFVDDHGRHVHRVYDALVRRGVETTVVHYRREDDRVARFRYGDKGEVTRRWRRLESAIEEVFELPQKTAEAQETHDHASALAPSEAGAAH
;
A
#
# COMPACT_ATOMS: atom_id res chain seq x y z
N MET A 1 32.44 46.00 65.76
CA MET A 1 32.41 45.77 64.30
C MET A 1 31.23 44.88 63.98
N PRO A 2 30.15 45.36 63.33
CA PRO A 2 29.04 44.51 62.94
C PRO A 2 29.28 43.91 61.54
N PHE A 3 29.12 42.59 61.44
CA PHE A 3 29.16 41.82 60.20
C PHE A 3 27.96 42.18 59.32
N ARG A 4 28.22 42.59 58.07
CA ARG A 4 27.20 42.71 57.01
C ARG A 4 26.91 41.33 56.42
N GLN A 5 25.66 40.91 56.42
CA GLN A 5 25.20 39.77 55.63
C GLN A 5 25.04 40.20 54.16
N PRO A 6 25.43 39.37 53.16
CA PRO A 6 25.15 39.63 51.77
C PRO A 6 23.73 39.15 51.42
N THR A 7 22.91 40.05 50.88
CA THR A 7 21.64 39.75 50.24
C THR A 7 21.90 39.02 48.90
N LEU A 8 21.49 37.76 48.80
CA LEU A 8 21.40 37.06 47.51
C LEU A 8 20.25 37.67 46.67
N PRO A 9 20.45 37.95 45.38
CA PRO A 9 19.34 38.33 44.51
C PRO A 9 18.52 37.09 44.17
N LEU A 10 17.21 37.18 44.40
CA LEU A 10 16.22 36.20 43.97
C LEU A 10 16.09 36.28 42.44
N ALA A 11 16.74 35.37 41.72
CA ALA A 11 16.55 35.24 40.29
C ALA A 11 15.17 34.60 40.03
N LEU A 12 14.22 35.39 39.57
CA LEU A 12 12.96 34.88 39.01
C LEU A 12 13.30 34.13 37.71
N LEU A 13 13.24 32.80 37.77
CA LEU A 13 13.27 31.94 36.60
C LEU A 13 11.86 31.98 35.96
N THR A 14 11.67 32.87 34.98
CA THR A 14 10.49 32.81 34.12
C THR A 14 10.58 31.55 33.26
N LEU A 15 9.82 30.52 33.62
CA LEU A 15 9.62 29.33 32.80
C LEU A 15 8.82 29.78 31.56
N ALA A 16 9.53 30.09 30.48
CA ALA A 16 8.91 30.25 29.17
C ALA A 16 8.29 28.89 28.80
N LEU A 17 6.97 28.79 28.87
CA LEU A 17 6.22 27.73 28.20
C LEU A 17 6.51 27.88 26.72
N ALA A 18 7.50 27.14 26.23
CA ALA A 18 7.65 26.88 24.82
C ALA A 18 6.36 26.16 24.40
N THR A 19 5.45 26.89 23.77
CA THR A 19 4.43 26.28 22.92
C THR A 19 5.18 25.64 21.76
N GLY A 20 5.67 24.42 21.99
CA GLY A 20 6.28 23.62 20.95
C GLY A 20 5.22 23.43 19.87
N ALA A 21 5.49 23.93 18.67
CA ALA A 21 4.94 23.27 17.48
C ALA A 21 5.28 21.79 17.66
N ALA A 22 4.27 20.93 17.78
CA ALA A 22 4.53 19.51 17.81
C ALA A 22 5.26 19.19 16.49
N ALA A 23 6.53 18.78 16.60
CA ALA A 23 7.31 18.41 15.43
C ALA A 23 6.60 17.22 14.75
N SER A 24 6.78 17.09 13.43
CA SER A 24 6.33 15.88 12.75
C SER A 24 6.88 14.64 13.45
N GLU A 25 6.06 13.61 13.54
CA GLU A 25 6.32 12.45 14.38
C GLU A 25 6.20 11.14 13.60
N TYR A 26 7.05 10.18 13.96
CA TYR A 26 6.97 8.79 13.54
C TYR A 26 6.65 7.95 14.78
N ARG A 27 5.61 7.12 14.68
CA ARG A 27 5.19 6.21 15.75
C ARG A 27 5.02 4.80 15.21
N GLU A 28 5.33 3.81 16.04
CA GLU A 28 4.86 2.43 15.82
C GLU A 28 3.71 2.16 16.80
N SER A 29 2.68 1.44 16.34
CA SER A 29 1.56 1.07 17.21
C SER A 29 0.85 -0.17 16.70
N GLU A 30 0.29 -0.96 17.62
CA GLU A 30 -0.63 -2.06 17.31
C GLU A 30 -2.11 -1.65 17.49
N ASP A 31 -2.40 -0.43 17.94
CA ASP A 31 -3.76 0.08 18.17
C ASP A 31 -4.04 1.30 17.30
N PHE A 32 -5.07 1.20 16.45
CA PHE A 32 -5.48 2.29 15.58
C PHE A 32 -5.97 3.52 16.36
N ALA A 33 -6.29 3.37 17.65
CA ALA A 33 -6.62 4.48 18.54
C ALA A 33 -5.50 5.54 18.61
N ASP A 34 -4.23 5.18 18.40
CA ASP A 34 -3.12 6.14 18.40
C ASP A 34 -3.20 7.09 17.20
N ALA A 35 -3.65 6.61 16.04
CA ALA A 35 -3.93 7.46 14.90
C ALA A 35 -5.12 8.39 15.17
N VAL A 36 -6.18 7.89 15.80
CA VAL A 36 -7.34 8.71 16.20
C VAL A 36 -6.93 9.82 17.18
N ALA A 37 -6.08 9.50 18.15
CA ALA A 37 -5.57 10.48 19.12
C ALA A 37 -4.74 11.57 18.43
N ALA A 38 -3.85 11.19 17.51
CA ALA A 38 -3.08 12.16 16.71
C ALA A 38 -4.00 13.03 15.84
N THR A 39 -5.00 12.43 15.19
CA THR A 39 -5.95 13.18 14.36
C THR A 39 -6.77 14.16 15.19
N ARG A 40 -7.24 13.75 16.37
CA ARG A 40 -7.96 14.63 17.30
C ARG A 40 -7.10 15.80 17.74
N ALA A 41 -5.84 15.56 18.11
CA ALA A 41 -4.92 16.61 18.52
C ALA A 41 -4.68 17.64 17.40
N TYR A 42 -4.56 17.19 16.14
CA TYR A 42 -4.47 18.11 15.00
C TYR A 42 -5.77 18.85 14.72
N ALA A 43 -6.92 18.17 14.79
CA ALA A 43 -8.22 18.81 14.60
C ALA A 43 -8.50 19.90 15.67
N GLU A 44 -8.12 19.65 16.93
CA GLU A 44 -8.21 20.64 18.01
C GLU A 44 -7.28 21.84 17.80
N ARG A 45 -6.09 21.61 17.23
CA ARG A 45 -5.08 22.66 17.02
C ARG A 45 -5.31 23.48 15.76
N PHE A 46 -5.70 22.85 14.66
CA PHE A 46 -5.74 23.47 13.33
C PHE A 46 -7.15 23.64 12.79
N GLY A 47 -8.13 22.88 13.28
CA GLY A 47 -9.44 22.70 12.68
C GLY A 47 -9.55 21.36 11.93
N ALA A 48 -10.76 20.81 11.88
CA ALA A 48 -11.03 19.53 11.26
C ALA A 48 -10.83 19.57 9.73
N ASP A 49 -11.21 20.67 9.08
CA ASP A 49 -11.06 20.92 7.64
C ASP A 49 -9.62 21.27 7.22
N GLU A 50 -8.72 21.43 8.19
CA GLU A 50 -7.28 21.67 8.01
C GLU A 50 -6.44 20.42 8.38
N THR A 51 -7.11 19.33 8.78
CA THR A 51 -6.51 18.06 9.19
C THR A 51 -6.93 16.98 8.20
N LEU A 52 -6.04 16.07 7.83
CA LEU A 52 -6.35 14.94 6.95
C LEU A 52 -5.93 13.63 7.59
N LEU A 53 -6.82 12.64 7.58
CA LEU A 53 -6.47 11.24 7.86
C LEU A 53 -6.24 10.50 6.53
N VAL A 54 -5.05 9.96 6.34
CA VAL A 54 -4.69 9.11 5.19
C VAL A 54 -4.39 7.70 5.69
N VAL A 55 -5.00 6.70 5.06
CA VAL A 55 -4.93 5.31 5.53
C VAL A 55 -4.67 4.35 4.38
N ASP A 56 -3.78 3.38 4.59
CA ASP A 56 -3.62 2.25 3.66
C ASP A 56 -4.75 1.22 3.82
N ILE A 57 -4.81 0.23 2.91
CA ILE A 57 -5.78 -0.87 2.95
C ILE A 57 -5.18 -2.14 3.55
N ASP A 58 -4.17 -2.71 2.90
CA ASP A 58 -3.72 -4.08 3.14
C ASP A 58 -3.04 -4.16 4.51
N ASN A 59 -3.49 -5.09 5.36
CA ASN A 59 -3.10 -5.21 6.78
C ASN A 59 -3.30 -3.94 7.65
N THR A 60 -3.91 -2.89 7.10
CA THR A 60 -4.22 -1.63 7.80
C THR A 60 -5.72 -1.51 8.07
N LEU A 61 -6.53 -1.29 7.02
CA LEU A 61 -8.00 -1.27 7.14
C LEU A 61 -8.60 -2.67 6.99
N LEU A 62 -7.97 -3.50 6.15
CA LEU A 62 -8.46 -4.82 5.75
C LEU A 62 -7.30 -5.81 5.67
N THR A 63 -7.53 -7.02 6.16
CA THR A 63 -6.64 -8.17 5.93
C THR A 63 -7.45 -9.35 5.42
N MET A 64 -6.85 -10.20 4.59
CA MET A 64 -7.47 -11.45 4.14
C MET A 64 -7.74 -12.38 5.32
N GLN A 65 -8.89 -13.06 5.33
CA GLN A 65 -9.23 -14.00 6.40
C GLN A 65 -8.29 -15.23 6.45
N GLY A 66 -7.73 -15.62 5.29
CA GLY A 66 -6.75 -16.69 5.16
C GLY A 66 -5.46 -16.20 4.51
N ASP A 67 -4.42 -17.03 4.56
CA ASP A 67 -3.09 -16.66 4.04
C ASP A 67 -3.00 -16.72 2.51
N LEU A 68 -3.83 -17.51 1.83
CA LEU A 68 -3.87 -17.51 0.37
C LEU A 68 -4.45 -16.19 -0.14
N GLY A 69 -3.67 -15.43 -0.92
CA GLY A 69 -4.05 -14.13 -1.45
C GLY A 69 -3.88 -12.97 -0.46
N SER A 70 -3.32 -13.21 0.72
CA SER A 70 -2.94 -12.12 1.63
C SER A 70 -1.74 -11.33 1.09
N ASP A 71 -1.51 -10.14 1.64
CA ASP A 71 -0.38 -9.28 1.24
C ASP A 71 0.96 -10.01 1.34
N GLN A 72 1.23 -10.67 2.46
CA GLN A 72 2.44 -11.47 2.66
C GLN A 72 2.56 -12.68 1.73
N TRP A 73 1.44 -13.22 1.21
CA TRP A 73 1.47 -14.26 0.19
C TRP A 73 1.85 -13.69 -1.17
N PHE A 74 1.32 -12.52 -1.49
CA PHE A 74 1.68 -11.79 -2.70
C PHE A 74 3.17 -11.42 -2.69
N GLU A 75 3.68 -10.84 -1.60
CA GLU A 75 5.11 -10.53 -1.45
C GLU A 75 6.00 -11.77 -1.62
N TRP A 76 5.57 -12.91 -1.08
CA TRP A 76 6.30 -14.16 -1.24
C TRP A 76 6.30 -14.65 -2.69
N GLN A 77 5.17 -14.56 -3.40
CA GLN A 77 5.11 -14.93 -4.81
C GLN A 77 5.91 -13.98 -5.71
N GLU A 78 5.91 -12.68 -5.41
CA GLU A 78 6.78 -11.69 -6.07
C GLU A 78 8.25 -12.02 -5.84
N HIS A 79 8.63 -12.39 -4.61
CA HIS A 79 9.99 -12.85 -4.32
C HIS A 79 10.37 -14.10 -5.12
N LEU A 80 9.48 -15.09 -5.21
CA LEU A 80 9.72 -16.30 -6.02
C LEU A 80 9.88 -15.95 -7.51
N LEU A 81 9.04 -15.08 -8.07
CA LEU A 81 9.17 -14.62 -9.45
C LEU A 81 10.56 -14.04 -9.74
N GLU A 82 11.05 -13.20 -8.83
CA GLU A 82 12.30 -12.47 -9.04
C GLU A 82 13.56 -13.32 -8.74
N HIS A 83 13.50 -14.19 -7.73
CA HIS A 83 14.69 -14.82 -7.16
C HIS A 83 14.69 -16.35 -7.28
N GLU A 84 13.53 -16.99 -7.40
CA GLU A 84 13.36 -18.43 -7.44
C GLU A 84 12.34 -18.88 -8.51
N PRO A 85 12.50 -18.49 -9.79
CA PRO A 85 11.49 -18.71 -10.83
C PRO A 85 11.22 -20.19 -11.15
N ALA A 86 12.08 -21.11 -10.70
CA ALA A 86 11.89 -22.56 -10.81
C ALA A 86 11.17 -23.18 -9.60
N SER A 87 10.75 -22.37 -8.63
CA SER A 87 10.09 -22.85 -7.42
C SER A 87 8.77 -23.55 -7.76
N PRO A 88 8.51 -24.78 -7.27
CA PRO A 88 7.24 -25.48 -7.51
C PRO A 88 6.05 -24.82 -6.79
N HIS A 89 6.31 -23.78 -6.00
CA HIS A 89 5.32 -23.00 -5.27
C HIS A 89 4.92 -21.71 -5.99
N LEU A 90 5.63 -21.36 -7.07
CA LEU A 90 5.32 -20.20 -7.87
C LEU A 90 4.01 -20.43 -8.64
N VAL A 91 3.12 -19.45 -8.60
CA VAL A 91 1.76 -19.57 -9.16
C VAL A 91 1.56 -18.88 -10.51
N ALA A 92 2.56 -18.13 -10.98
CA ALA A 92 2.48 -17.37 -12.22
C ALA A 92 3.84 -17.29 -12.90
N ASP A 93 3.84 -17.18 -14.22
CA ASP A 93 5.05 -17.10 -15.05
C ASP A 93 5.65 -15.68 -15.07
N ASP A 94 4.83 -14.66 -14.79
CA ASP A 94 5.24 -13.25 -14.73
C ASP A 94 4.41 -12.44 -13.74
N PHE A 95 4.77 -11.16 -13.57
CA PHE A 95 4.08 -10.25 -12.67
C PHE A 95 2.62 -9.99 -13.08
N GLY A 96 2.31 -10.01 -14.38
CA GLY A 96 0.94 -9.86 -14.88
C GLY A 96 0.06 -11.03 -14.45
N GLY A 97 0.54 -12.26 -14.65
CA GLY A 97 -0.12 -13.48 -14.18
C GLY A 97 -0.29 -13.51 -12.66
N LEU A 98 0.69 -13.00 -11.91
CA LEU A 98 0.55 -12.88 -10.46
C LEU A 98 -0.55 -11.89 -10.06
N LEU A 99 -0.68 -10.75 -10.76
CA LEU A 99 -1.80 -9.82 -10.56
C LEU A 99 -3.16 -10.45 -10.92
N GLU A 100 -3.22 -11.30 -11.95
CA GLU A 100 -4.42 -12.05 -12.31
C GLU A 100 -4.83 -13.04 -11.21
N ALA A 101 -3.87 -13.82 -10.70
CA ALA A 101 -4.06 -14.73 -9.58
C ALA A 101 -4.55 -13.98 -8.33
N GLN A 102 -3.89 -12.87 -7.98
CA GLN A 102 -4.30 -12.01 -6.87
C GLN A 102 -5.70 -11.44 -7.08
N GLY A 103 -6.02 -11.00 -8.30
CA GLY A 103 -7.33 -10.45 -8.65
C GLY A 103 -8.45 -11.46 -8.48
N LEU A 104 -8.22 -12.71 -8.90
CA LEU A 104 -9.13 -13.83 -8.65
C LEU A 104 -9.33 -14.07 -7.15
N LEU A 105 -8.23 -14.15 -6.38
CA LEU A 105 -8.30 -14.38 -4.93
C LEU A 105 -9.01 -13.25 -4.19
N PHE A 106 -8.84 -12.00 -4.60
CA PHE A 106 -9.62 -10.88 -4.07
C PHE A 106 -11.11 -10.95 -4.47
N ARG A 107 -11.43 -11.43 -5.67
CA ARG A 107 -12.84 -11.60 -6.09
C ARG A 107 -13.55 -12.68 -5.27
N LEU A 108 -12.88 -13.79 -4.98
CA LEU A 108 -13.45 -14.94 -4.26
C LEU A 108 -13.36 -14.80 -2.74
N GLY A 109 -12.25 -14.25 -2.25
CA GLY A 109 -11.91 -14.18 -0.84
C GLY A 109 -12.70 -13.13 -0.06
N LYS A 110 -12.64 -13.27 1.26
CA LYS A 110 -13.20 -12.31 2.24
C LYS A 110 -12.10 -11.69 3.07
N MET A 111 -12.30 -10.43 3.41
CA MET A 111 -11.42 -9.67 4.28
C MET A 111 -12.12 -9.34 5.60
N ARG A 112 -11.33 -8.93 6.58
CA ARG A 112 -11.79 -8.42 7.87
C ARG A 112 -10.92 -7.24 8.30
N PRO A 113 -11.42 -6.36 9.18
CA PRO A 113 -10.55 -5.44 9.90
C PRO A 113 -9.46 -6.19 10.70
N PRO A 114 -8.21 -5.72 10.71
CA PRO A 114 -7.15 -6.18 11.63
C PRO A 114 -7.50 -6.03 13.11
N GLN A 115 -8.29 -5.01 13.42
CA GLN A 115 -8.79 -4.67 14.74
C GLN A 115 -10.32 -4.54 14.69
N GLU A 116 -11.02 -5.25 15.57
CA GLU A 116 -12.48 -5.40 15.51
C GLU A 116 -13.23 -4.06 15.56
N ASN A 117 -12.77 -3.13 16.40
CA ASN A 117 -13.38 -1.81 16.55
C ASN A 117 -12.85 -0.76 15.55
N LEU A 118 -11.97 -1.11 14.60
CA LEU A 118 -11.36 -0.15 13.67
C LEU A 118 -12.39 0.62 12.82
N PRO A 119 -13.47 0.01 12.28
CA PRO A 119 -14.53 0.76 11.61
C PRO A 119 -15.20 1.83 12.50
N LYS A 120 -15.32 1.57 13.80
CA LYS A 120 -15.84 2.55 14.75
C LYS A 120 -14.85 3.70 14.94
N LEU A 121 -13.56 3.40 15.09
CA LEU A 121 -12.50 4.41 15.24
C LEU A 121 -12.41 5.34 14.03
N VAL A 122 -12.54 4.80 12.81
CA VAL A 122 -12.61 5.62 11.59
C VAL A 122 -13.85 6.53 11.63
N ARG A 123 -15.02 6.01 12.00
CA ARG A 123 -16.24 6.84 12.14
C ARG A 123 -16.11 7.92 13.20
N GLU A 124 -15.35 7.69 14.28
CA GLU A 124 -15.07 8.72 15.28
C GLU A 124 -14.28 9.88 14.67
N VAL A 125 -13.27 9.61 13.85
CA VAL A 125 -12.53 10.65 13.10
C VAL A 125 -13.43 11.39 12.13
N GLN A 126 -14.24 10.66 11.37
CA GLN A 126 -15.21 11.23 10.42
C GLN A 126 -16.24 12.12 11.12
N GLY A 127 -16.69 11.72 12.31
CA GLY A 127 -17.60 12.50 13.16
C GLY A 127 -17.01 13.82 13.68
N LEU A 128 -15.68 14.00 13.63
CA LEU A 128 -15.03 15.29 13.90
C LEU A 128 -15.11 16.24 12.69
N GLY A 129 -15.57 15.77 11.54
CA GLY A 129 -15.54 16.52 10.27
C GLY A 129 -14.18 16.50 9.59
N VAL A 130 -13.28 15.60 9.99
CA VAL A 130 -11.94 15.46 9.39
C VAL A 130 -12.05 14.72 8.04
N PRO A 131 -11.57 15.30 6.94
CA PRO A 131 -11.46 14.59 5.67
C PRO A 131 -10.58 13.35 5.76
N THR A 132 -10.91 12.36 4.94
CA THR A 132 -10.22 11.07 4.86
C THR A 132 -9.78 10.77 3.43
N LEU A 133 -8.64 10.09 3.27
CA LEU A 133 -8.19 9.54 1.99
C LEU A 133 -7.66 8.12 2.21
N VAL A 134 -8.20 7.14 1.50
CA VAL A 134 -7.59 5.81 1.43
C VAL A 134 -6.52 5.83 0.33
N LEU A 135 -5.28 5.46 0.65
CA LEU A 135 -4.15 5.49 -0.28
C LEU A 135 -3.47 4.12 -0.34
N THR A 136 -3.69 3.40 -1.43
CA THR A 136 -3.23 2.00 -1.57
C THR A 136 -2.31 1.78 -2.77
N SER A 137 -1.43 0.79 -2.63
CA SER A 137 -0.61 0.26 -3.73
C SER A 137 -1.41 -0.60 -4.72
N ARG A 138 -2.65 -1.00 -4.40
CA ARG A 138 -3.52 -1.69 -5.35
C ARG A 138 -3.71 -0.86 -6.62
N GLY A 139 -3.83 -1.53 -7.76
CA GLY A 139 -4.18 -0.90 -9.04
C GLY A 139 -5.69 -0.91 -9.33
N PRO A 140 -6.15 -0.14 -10.34
CA PRO A 140 -7.57 0.01 -10.65
C PRO A 140 -8.33 -1.31 -10.87
N GLY A 141 -7.67 -2.35 -11.39
CA GLY A 141 -8.28 -3.66 -11.63
C GLY A 141 -8.81 -4.36 -10.37
N PHE A 142 -8.35 -3.95 -9.18
CA PHE A 142 -8.81 -4.50 -7.90
C PHE A 142 -9.95 -3.71 -7.25
N ARG A 143 -10.40 -2.60 -7.85
CA ARG A 143 -11.40 -1.71 -7.26
C ARG A 143 -12.70 -2.41 -6.86
N PRO A 144 -13.38 -3.19 -7.73
CA PRO A 144 -14.66 -3.78 -7.37
C PRO A 144 -14.58 -4.69 -6.13
N SER A 145 -13.55 -5.54 -6.06
CA SER A 145 -13.32 -6.40 -4.88
C SER A 145 -12.97 -5.58 -3.64
N THR A 146 -12.18 -4.51 -3.80
CA THR A 146 -11.76 -3.65 -2.69
C THR A 146 -12.94 -2.89 -2.09
N GLU A 147 -13.73 -2.20 -2.92
CA GLU A 147 -14.90 -1.44 -2.45
C GLU A 147 -15.96 -2.35 -1.84
N ARG A 148 -16.15 -3.55 -2.38
CA ARG A 148 -17.02 -4.58 -1.78
C ARG A 148 -16.59 -4.92 -0.36
N GLU A 149 -15.30 -5.16 -0.11
CA GLU A 149 -14.81 -5.54 1.20
C GLU A 149 -14.73 -4.35 2.18
N ILE A 150 -14.45 -3.13 1.69
CA ILE A 150 -14.56 -1.89 2.48
C ILE A 150 -16.00 -1.73 3.00
N ALA A 151 -16.99 -1.85 2.11
CA ALA A 151 -18.40 -1.75 2.48
C ALA A 151 -18.83 -2.88 3.43
N ALA A 152 -18.40 -4.12 3.15
CA ALA A 152 -18.72 -5.28 4.00
C ALA A 152 -18.13 -5.16 5.42
N ALA A 153 -17.00 -4.48 5.58
CA ALA A 153 -16.39 -4.18 6.88
C ALA A 153 -17.02 -2.97 7.59
N GLY A 154 -17.99 -2.29 6.96
CA GLY A 154 -18.72 -1.17 7.56
C GLY A 154 -17.98 0.17 7.51
N TYR A 155 -17.05 0.33 6.56
CA TYR A 155 -16.43 1.61 6.25
C TYR A 155 -17.24 2.36 5.18
N ASP A 156 -17.27 3.69 5.28
CA ASP A 156 -17.76 4.59 4.24
C ASP A 156 -16.80 5.77 4.14
N PHE A 157 -15.92 5.76 3.15
CA PHE A 157 -14.96 6.85 2.91
C PHE A 157 -15.48 7.91 1.94
N ALA A 158 -16.60 7.66 1.25
CA ALA A 158 -17.15 8.60 0.28
C ALA A 158 -17.77 9.82 0.98
N SER A 159 -18.38 9.63 2.14
CA SER A 159 -19.02 10.72 2.90
C SER A 159 -18.07 11.76 3.48
N THR A 160 -16.79 11.42 3.66
CA THR A 160 -15.76 12.31 4.21
C THR A 160 -14.52 12.39 3.33
N CYS A 161 -14.60 12.04 2.06
CA CYS A 161 -13.41 12.02 1.21
C CYS A 161 -12.78 13.42 1.08
N LEU A 162 -11.45 13.46 1.00
CA LEU A 162 -10.73 14.68 0.60
C LEU A 162 -11.29 15.20 -0.73
N ALA A 163 -11.79 16.44 -0.73
CA ALA A 163 -12.30 17.08 -1.93
C ALA A 163 -11.14 17.40 -2.88
N ILE A 164 -11.12 16.73 -4.04
CA ILE A 164 -10.05 16.81 -5.05
C ILE A 164 -10.64 17.37 -6.35
N GLN A 165 -9.99 18.38 -6.92
CA GLN A 165 -10.41 19.08 -8.14
C GLN A 165 -9.60 18.66 -9.36
N GLY A 166 -10.22 18.69 -10.53
CA GLY A 166 -9.53 18.49 -11.81
C GLY A 166 -8.95 17.09 -12.02
N VAL A 167 -9.35 16.10 -11.21
CA VAL A 167 -9.09 14.68 -11.44
C VAL A 167 -10.38 14.04 -11.94
N PRO A 168 -10.38 13.35 -13.09
CA PRO A 168 -11.54 12.60 -13.52
C PRO A 168 -11.83 11.48 -12.51
N GLU A 169 -13.11 11.27 -12.20
CA GLU A 169 -13.52 10.10 -11.44
C GLU A 169 -13.14 8.83 -12.23
N GLY A 170 -12.54 7.86 -11.54
CA GLY A 170 -12.07 6.63 -12.17
C GLY A 170 -10.59 6.65 -12.52
N VAL A 171 -10.23 6.11 -13.69
CA VAL A 171 -8.84 5.79 -14.08
C VAL A 171 -8.16 6.97 -14.78
N PHE A 172 -6.91 7.27 -14.40
CA PHE A 172 -6.11 8.34 -15.00
C PHE A 172 -4.60 8.10 -14.86
N MET A 173 -3.81 8.89 -15.58
CA MET A 173 -2.35 8.98 -15.38
C MET A 173 -2.04 10.04 -14.31
N PRO A 174 -1.39 9.69 -13.19
CA PRO A 174 -1.24 10.60 -12.06
C PRO A 174 -0.19 11.71 -12.28
N TYR A 175 0.75 11.51 -13.20
CA TYR A 175 1.78 12.50 -13.55
C TYR A 175 2.37 12.24 -14.94
N ASP A 176 2.90 13.29 -15.57
CA ASP A 176 3.82 13.20 -16.71
C ASP A 176 5.24 13.54 -16.21
N PRO A 177 6.23 12.64 -16.33
CA PRO A 177 7.62 12.92 -15.97
C PRO A 177 8.22 14.15 -16.65
N LYS A 178 7.69 14.55 -17.82
CA LYS A 178 8.14 15.75 -18.55
C LYS A 178 7.54 17.04 -17.97
N LYS A 179 6.47 16.94 -17.18
CA LYS A 179 5.71 18.07 -16.65
C LYS A 179 5.30 17.86 -15.18
N PRO A 180 6.25 17.59 -14.27
CA PRO A 180 5.94 17.32 -12.87
C PRO A 180 5.18 18.45 -12.17
N SER A 181 5.41 19.70 -12.58
CA SER A 181 4.78 20.87 -11.96
C SER A 181 3.27 20.95 -12.20
N GLU A 182 2.75 20.31 -13.27
CA GLU A 182 1.29 20.24 -13.52
C GLU A 182 0.54 19.45 -12.43
N VAL A 183 1.28 18.67 -11.63
CA VAL A 183 0.71 17.83 -10.57
C VAL A 183 1.33 18.14 -9.19
N GLY A 184 1.98 19.29 -9.06
CA GLY A 184 2.58 19.76 -7.81
C GLY A 184 3.88 19.07 -7.41
N LEU A 185 4.49 18.28 -8.31
CA LEU A 185 5.80 17.67 -8.10
C LEU A 185 6.92 18.53 -8.70
N THR A 186 8.14 18.32 -8.20
CA THR A 186 9.36 18.94 -8.71
C THR A 186 10.23 17.94 -9.49
N ALA A 187 11.17 18.47 -10.29
CA ALA A 187 12.17 17.64 -10.98
C ALA A 187 13.06 16.86 -10.00
N ASP A 188 13.34 17.42 -8.83
CA ASP A 188 14.14 16.75 -7.80
C ASP A 188 13.35 15.65 -7.10
N GLU A 189 12.05 15.84 -6.83
CA GLU A 189 11.18 14.79 -6.31
C GLU A 189 11.01 13.63 -7.28
N LEU A 190 10.93 13.87 -8.60
CA LEU A 190 10.93 12.79 -9.59
C LEU A 190 12.18 11.91 -9.46
N ARG A 191 13.36 12.52 -9.29
CA ARG A 191 14.63 11.79 -9.12
C ARG A 191 14.68 11.08 -7.78
N LEU A 192 14.37 11.80 -6.70
CA LEU A 192 14.42 11.30 -5.33
C LEU A 192 13.47 10.12 -5.10
N PHE A 193 12.24 10.22 -5.62
CA PHE A 193 11.22 9.18 -5.50
C PHE A 193 11.29 8.13 -6.61
N ALA A 194 12.32 8.19 -7.47
CA ALA A 194 12.54 7.29 -8.60
C ALA A 194 11.32 7.14 -9.55
N LEU A 195 10.59 8.25 -9.77
CA LEU A 195 9.39 8.30 -10.61
C LEU A 195 9.78 8.34 -12.09
N ARG A 196 9.81 7.16 -12.73
CA ARG A 196 10.20 7.01 -14.14
C ARG A 196 8.99 6.86 -15.06
N LYS A 197 8.38 5.67 -15.07
CA LYS A 197 7.24 5.34 -15.93
C LYS A 197 5.97 5.39 -15.08
N PRO A 198 5.05 6.34 -15.32
CA PRO A 198 3.78 6.37 -14.60
C PRO A 198 2.95 5.14 -14.94
N ARG A 199 2.09 4.75 -14.01
CA ARG A 199 1.09 3.69 -14.19
C ARG A 199 -0.29 4.26 -13.92
N GLU A 200 -1.31 3.62 -14.52
CA GLU A 200 -2.71 3.96 -14.27
C GLU A 200 -2.98 3.96 -12.77
N ALA A 201 -3.56 5.05 -12.31
CA ALA A 201 -4.09 5.19 -10.98
C ALA A 201 -5.61 5.35 -11.07
N SER A 202 -6.33 5.20 -9.96
CA SER A 202 -7.74 5.57 -9.93
C SER A 202 -8.14 6.20 -8.62
N LEU A 203 -9.03 7.18 -8.69
CA LEU A 203 -9.61 7.87 -7.54
C LEU A 203 -11.12 7.86 -7.70
N ALA A 204 -11.81 7.24 -6.73
CA ALA A 204 -13.25 7.26 -6.60
C ALA A 204 -13.62 6.89 -5.16
N ASN A 205 -14.72 7.44 -4.65
CA ASN A 205 -15.27 7.12 -3.32
C ASN A 205 -14.25 7.26 -2.17
N GLY A 206 -13.36 8.25 -2.25
CA GLY A 206 -12.29 8.46 -1.26
C GLY A 206 -11.14 7.44 -1.31
N VAL A 207 -11.11 6.55 -2.30
CA VAL A 207 -10.07 5.52 -2.48
C VAL A 207 -9.17 5.85 -3.65
N PHE A 208 -7.90 6.13 -3.35
CA PHE A 208 -6.83 6.36 -4.33
C PHE A 208 -5.95 5.12 -4.50
N MET A 209 -6.10 4.45 -5.64
CA MET A 209 -5.35 3.27 -6.05
C MET A 209 -4.18 3.67 -6.94
N THR A 210 -2.97 3.37 -6.52
CA THR A 210 -1.75 3.93 -7.11
C THR A 210 -0.90 2.94 -7.91
N SER A 211 -1.32 1.67 -8.01
CA SER A 211 -0.59 0.64 -8.77
C SER A 211 0.90 0.52 -8.36
N GLY A 212 1.16 0.46 -7.06
CA GLY A 212 2.50 0.33 -6.47
C GLY A 212 3.42 1.55 -6.69
N GLN A 213 2.88 2.69 -7.09
CA GLN A 213 3.66 3.93 -7.24
C GLN A 213 4.05 4.49 -5.86
N HIS A 214 5.01 5.41 -5.83
CA HIS A 214 5.53 5.97 -4.57
C HIS A 214 4.43 6.71 -3.78
N LYS A 215 3.92 6.13 -2.69
CA LYS A 215 2.78 6.67 -1.92
C LYS A 215 2.96 8.12 -1.50
N GLY A 216 4.16 8.52 -1.04
CA GLY A 216 4.44 9.92 -0.72
C GLY A 216 4.27 10.85 -1.91
N ALA A 217 4.70 10.45 -3.10
CA ALA A 217 4.54 11.27 -4.30
C ALA A 217 3.08 11.34 -4.75
N MET A 218 2.37 10.21 -4.70
CA MET A 218 0.95 10.15 -5.04
C MET A 218 0.11 10.97 -4.06
N LEU A 219 0.44 10.96 -2.76
CA LEU A 219 -0.20 11.83 -1.80
C LEU A 219 0.03 13.31 -2.17
N LEU A 220 1.25 13.70 -2.54
CA LEU A 220 1.51 15.08 -2.98
C LEU A 220 0.70 15.46 -4.23
N THR A 221 0.50 14.56 -5.19
CA THR A 221 -0.34 14.86 -6.37
C THR A 221 -1.82 15.00 -6.04
N ALA A 222 -2.31 14.28 -5.03
CA ALA A 222 -3.66 14.44 -4.49
C ALA A 222 -3.80 15.75 -3.71
N LEU A 223 -2.86 16.06 -2.83
CA LEU A 223 -2.84 17.29 -2.02
C LEU A 223 -2.73 18.56 -2.87
N HIS A 224 -1.95 18.52 -3.97
CA HIS A 224 -1.88 19.63 -4.92
C HIS A 224 -3.25 20.00 -5.52
N ARG A 225 -4.14 19.01 -5.61
CA ARG A 225 -5.47 19.15 -6.19
C ARG A 225 -6.57 19.24 -5.14
N ALA A 226 -6.22 19.20 -3.86
CA ALA A 226 -7.19 19.38 -2.80
C ALA A 226 -7.77 20.80 -2.86
N GLU A 227 -9.08 20.96 -2.65
CA GLU A 227 -9.71 22.28 -2.52
C GLU A 227 -9.05 23.13 -1.43
N ARG A 228 -8.56 22.43 -0.41
CA ARG A 228 -7.81 23.01 0.69
C ARG A 228 -6.62 22.12 1.03
N MET A 229 -5.45 22.73 1.09
CA MET A 229 -4.24 22.06 1.56
C MET A 229 -4.35 21.86 3.09
N PRO A 230 -4.27 20.62 3.60
CA PRO A 230 -4.25 20.41 5.04
C PRO A 230 -2.95 20.96 5.64
N LYS A 231 -3.06 21.56 6.83
CA LYS A 231 -1.91 21.94 7.66
C LYS A 231 -1.28 20.72 8.32
N ALA A 232 -2.10 19.71 8.61
CA ALA A 232 -1.64 18.50 9.28
C ALA A 232 -2.18 17.22 8.63
N VAL A 233 -1.33 16.20 8.54
CA VAL A 233 -1.68 14.89 8.00
C VAL A 233 -1.33 13.80 9.00
N VAL A 234 -2.30 12.96 9.33
CA VAL A 234 -2.04 11.65 9.97
C VAL A 234 -2.02 10.59 8.89
N PHE A 235 -0.93 9.84 8.76
CA PHE A 235 -0.81 8.73 7.82
C PHE A 235 -0.67 7.40 8.55
N VAL A 236 -1.43 6.38 8.16
CA VAL A 236 -1.38 5.04 8.77
C VAL A 236 -1.17 3.99 7.69
N ASP A 237 -0.17 3.12 7.89
CA ASP A 237 0.22 2.06 6.96
C ASP A 237 0.96 0.98 7.75
N ASP A 238 0.75 -0.29 7.42
CA ASP A 238 1.41 -1.42 8.07
C ASP A 238 2.86 -1.59 7.61
N HIS A 239 3.23 -1.01 6.48
CA HIS A 239 4.53 -1.20 5.90
C HIS A 239 5.45 0.00 6.18
N GLY A 240 6.42 -0.19 7.09
CA GLY A 240 7.36 0.86 7.51
C GLY A 240 8.08 1.60 6.38
N ARG A 241 8.33 0.95 5.23
CA ARG A 241 8.89 1.62 4.03
C ARG A 241 7.94 2.68 3.46
N HIS A 242 6.63 2.41 3.42
CA HIS A 242 5.63 3.37 2.97
C HIS A 242 5.46 4.51 3.96
N VAL A 243 5.43 4.18 5.26
CA VAL A 243 5.41 5.15 6.37
C VAL A 243 6.56 6.16 6.24
N HIS A 244 7.79 5.68 6.11
CA HIS A 244 8.96 6.56 5.93
C HIS A 244 8.89 7.41 4.66
N ARG A 245 8.46 6.83 3.54
CA ARG A 245 8.35 7.54 2.26
C ARG A 245 7.31 8.66 2.29
N VAL A 246 6.19 8.46 2.98
CA VAL A 246 5.17 9.49 3.16
C VAL A 246 5.66 10.57 4.14
N TYR A 247 6.28 10.17 5.25
CA TYR A 247 6.88 11.10 6.21
C TYR A 247 7.88 12.06 5.54
N ASP A 248 8.85 11.51 4.80
CA ASP A 248 9.86 12.31 4.10
C ASP A 248 9.22 13.26 3.07
N ALA A 249 8.23 12.79 2.29
CA ALA A 249 7.54 13.61 1.31
C ALA A 249 6.79 14.80 1.93
N LEU A 250 6.08 14.58 3.05
CA LEU A 250 5.28 15.62 3.71
C LEU A 250 6.15 16.63 4.45
N VAL A 251 7.15 16.17 5.20
CA VAL A 251 8.07 17.05 5.94
C VAL A 251 8.83 17.97 5.01
N ARG A 252 9.29 17.49 3.84
CA ARG A 252 9.93 18.33 2.81
C ARG A 252 9.04 19.45 2.29
N ARG A 253 7.72 19.30 2.40
CA ARG A 253 6.72 20.28 1.97
C ARG A 253 6.21 21.14 3.12
N GLY A 254 6.80 21.02 4.31
CA GLY A 254 6.41 21.77 5.50
C GLY A 254 5.02 21.41 6.02
N VAL A 255 4.48 20.24 5.64
CA VAL A 255 3.21 19.73 6.16
C VAL A 255 3.50 19.03 7.48
N GLU A 256 2.85 19.48 8.55
CA GLU A 256 3.00 18.84 9.85
C GLU A 256 2.40 17.43 9.76
N THR A 257 3.10 16.40 10.24
CA THR A 257 2.60 15.03 10.06
C THR A 257 2.90 14.12 11.22
N THR A 258 1.93 13.28 11.55
CA THR A 258 2.14 12.10 12.38
C THR A 258 1.98 10.88 11.47
N VAL A 259 3.02 10.07 11.34
CA VAL A 259 2.94 8.80 10.62
C VAL A 259 2.93 7.65 11.62
N VAL A 260 2.02 6.71 11.43
CA VAL A 260 1.84 5.54 12.30
C VAL A 260 2.15 4.28 11.47
N HIS A 261 3.24 3.62 11.83
CA HIS A 261 3.54 2.26 11.39
C HIS A 261 2.65 1.30 12.18
N TYR A 262 1.60 0.81 11.53
CA TYR A 262 0.54 0.04 12.19
C TYR A 262 0.83 -1.46 12.16
N ARG A 263 1.24 -2.01 13.29
CA ARG A 263 1.88 -3.33 13.41
C ARG A 263 0.93 -4.44 13.84
N ARG A 264 -0.38 -4.23 13.70
CA ARG A 264 -1.42 -5.14 14.24
C ARG A 264 -1.35 -6.56 13.67
N GLU A 265 -0.97 -6.70 12.40
CA GLU A 265 -0.87 -8.01 11.73
C GLU A 265 0.55 -8.58 11.70
N ASP A 266 1.52 -7.96 12.39
CA ASP A 266 2.94 -8.37 12.39
C ASP A 266 3.13 -9.84 12.77
N ASP A 267 2.47 -10.29 13.84
CA ASP A 267 2.53 -11.69 14.26
C ASP A 267 2.03 -12.64 13.18
N ARG A 268 0.98 -12.24 12.44
CA ARG A 268 0.43 -13.04 11.33
C ARG A 268 1.38 -13.04 10.15
N VAL A 269 1.93 -11.88 9.78
CA VAL A 269 2.93 -11.74 8.72
C VAL A 269 4.16 -12.57 9.05
N ALA A 270 4.66 -12.53 10.28
CA ALA A 270 5.80 -13.30 10.74
C ALA A 270 5.52 -14.82 10.69
N ARG A 271 4.35 -15.26 11.18
CA ARG A 271 3.94 -16.67 11.08
C ARG A 271 3.91 -17.15 9.64
N PHE A 272 3.38 -16.35 8.73
CA PHE A 272 3.42 -16.70 7.31
C PHE A 272 4.85 -16.76 6.81
N ARG A 273 5.63 -15.68 6.96
CA ARG A 273 6.99 -15.53 6.41
C ARG A 273 7.90 -16.68 6.83
N TYR A 274 7.93 -17.03 8.12
CA TYR A 274 8.82 -18.06 8.66
C TYR A 274 8.16 -19.44 8.81
N GLY A 275 6.86 -19.56 8.56
CA GLY A 275 6.13 -20.82 8.66
C GLY A 275 6.09 -21.63 7.36
N ASP A 276 5.48 -22.82 7.47
CA ASP A 276 5.26 -23.74 6.34
C ASP A 276 4.32 -23.14 5.28
N LYS A 277 4.74 -23.19 4.01
CA LYS A 277 3.94 -22.74 2.85
C LYS A 277 3.15 -23.87 2.19
N GLY A 278 3.24 -25.09 2.74
CA GLY A 278 2.59 -26.27 2.18
C GLY A 278 1.08 -26.14 2.10
N GLU A 279 0.42 -25.58 3.12
CA GLU A 279 -1.02 -25.42 3.10
C GLU A 279 -1.50 -24.43 2.03
N VAL A 280 -0.90 -23.23 1.95
CA VAL A 280 -1.31 -22.22 0.96
C VAL A 280 -1.07 -22.71 -0.47
N THR A 281 0.02 -23.46 -0.69
CA THR A 281 0.32 -24.09 -1.97
C THR A 281 -0.75 -25.12 -2.35
N ARG A 282 -1.12 -26.01 -1.41
CA ARG A 282 -2.18 -27.02 -1.67
C ARG A 282 -3.53 -26.36 -1.96
N ARG A 283 -3.87 -25.30 -1.24
CA ARG A 283 -5.13 -24.55 -1.44
C ARG A 283 -5.17 -23.87 -2.81
N TRP A 284 -4.07 -23.25 -3.25
CA TRP A 284 -3.95 -22.68 -4.60
C TRP A 284 -4.16 -23.74 -5.68
N ARG A 285 -3.38 -24.83 -5.65
CA ARG A 285 -3.47 -25.91 -6.65
C ARG A 285 -4.87 -26.51 -6.74
N ARG A 286 -5.55 -26.67 -5.59
CA ARG A 286 -6.93 -27.14 -5.57
C ARG A 286 -7.90 -26.17 -6.26
N LEU A 287 -7.72 -24.87 -6.05
CA LEU A 287 -8.53 -23.84 -6.70
C LEU A 287 -8.27 -23.83 -8.21
N GLU A 288 -7.00 -23.87 -8.61
CA GLU A 288 -6.57 -23.92 -10.00
C GLU A 288 -7.18 -25.13 -10.73
N SER A 289 -7.02 -26.34 -10.20
CA SER A 289 -7.62 -27.54 -10.79
C SER A 289 -9.15 -27.47 -10.88
N ALA A 290 -9.81 -26.86 -9.90
CA ALA A 290 -11.27 -26.69 -9.95
C ALA A 290 -11.69 -25.69 -11.05
N ILE A 291 -10.90 -24.65 -11.30
CA ILE A 291 -11.15 -23.69 -12.38
C ILE A 291 -10.95 -24.36 -13.74
N GLU A 292 -9.86 -25.11 -13.90
CA GLU A 292 -9.60 -25.88 -15.13
C GLU A 292 -10.72 -26.88 -15.43
N GLU A 293 -11.19 -27.62 -14.42
CA GLU A 293 -12.28 -28.58 -14.54
C GLU A 293 -13.60 -27.90 -14.95
N VAL A 294 -13.96 -26.79 -14.30
CA VAL A 294 -15.26 -26.11 -14.51
C VAL A 294 -15.34 -25.44 -15.89
N PHE A 295 -14.24 -24.86 -16.38
CA PHE A 295 -14.25 -24.06 -17.60
C PHE A 295 -13.69 -24.79 -18.82
N GLU A 296 -13.40 -26.11 -18.70
CA GLU A 296 -12.82 -26.94 -19.76
C GLU A 296 -11.64 -26.23 -20.45
N LEU A 297 -10.80 -25.54 -19.68
CA LEU A 297 -9.65 -24.83 -20.26
C LEU A 297 -8.75 -25.86 -20.93
N PRO A 298 -8.30 -25.64 -22.18
CA PRO A 298 -7.38 -26.56 -22.82
C PRO A 298 -6.18 -26.74 -21.90
N GLN A 299 -5.89 -28.00 -21.53
CA GLN A 299 -4.69 -28.31 -20.76
C GLN A 299 -3.51 -27.67 -21.48
N LYS A 300 -2.62 -26.96 -20.75
CA LYS A 300 -1.30 -26.57 -21.28
C LYS A 300 -0.62 -27.86 -21.72
N THR A 301 -0.74 -28.22 -23.01
CA THR A 301 -0.20 -29.46 -23.55
C THR A 301 1.30 -29.44 -23.30
N ALA A 302 1.78 -30.43 -22.56
CA ALA A 302 3.20 -30.71 -22.44
C ALA A 302 3.71 -31.21 -23.79
N GLU A 303 3.99 -30.30 -24.73
CA GLU A 303 4.72 -30.60 -25.96
C GLU A 303 6.19 -30.19 -25.80
N ALA A 304 6.90 -30.90 -24.93
CA ALA A 304 8.35 -31.00 -24.91
C ALA A 304 8.81 -32.44 -25.20
N GLN A 305 8.00 -33.20 -25.92
CA GLN A 305 8.23 -34.63 -26.16
C GLN A 305 7.90 -35.04 -27.59
N GLU A 306 8.30 -34.24 -28.57
CA GLU A 306 8.34 -34.68 -29.98
C GLU A 306 9.47 -34.01 -30.76
N THR A 307 10.67 -33.99 -30.18
CA THR A 307 11.93 -33.74 -30.91
C THR A 307 12.95 -34.81 -30.58
N HIS A 308 12.57 -36.09 -30.66
CA HIS A 308 13.55 -37.16 -30.56
C HIS A 308 13.31 -38.42 -31.41
N ASP A 309 12.47 -38.37 -32.46
CA ASP A 309 12.25 -39.55 -33.33
C ASP A 309 12.46 -39.34 -34.84
N HIS A 310 13.05 -38.23 -35.26
CA HIS A 310 13.50 -38.05 -36.66
C HIS A 310 14.98 -37.67 -36.76
N ALA A 311 15.84 -38.49 -36.15
CA ALA A 311 17.27 -38.51 -36.45
C ALA A 311 17.83 -39.94 -36.40
N SER A 312 17.18 -40.89 -37.07
CA SER A 312 17.76 -42.20 -37.34
C SER A 312 17.20 -42.80 -38.63
N ALA A 313 17.58 -42.23 -39.76
CA ALA A 313 17.71 -42.96 -41.02
C ALA A 313 18.49 -42.07 -41.99
N LEU A 314 19.79 -42.30 -42.09
CA LEU A 314 20.61 -42.29 -43.32
C LEU A 314 22.09 -42.28 -42.90
N ALA A 315 22.64 -43.48 -42.75
CA ALA A 315 24.07 -43.74 -42.83
C ALA A 315 24.38 -44.35 -44.22
N PRO A 316 25.63 -44.25 -44.70
CA PRO A 316 25.98 -44.28 -46.13
C PRO A 316 26.29 -45.69 -46.64
N SER A 317 26.20 -45.91 -47.96
CA SER A 317 26.87 -47.02 -48.64
C SER A 317 27.84 -46.49 -49.69
N GLU A 318 29.12 -46.71 -49.45
CA GLU A 318 30.22 -46.54 -50.41
C GLU A 318 30.27 -47.67 -51.46
N ALA A 319 31.01 -47.37 -52.54
CA ALA A 319 31.63 -48.24 -53.55
C ALA A 319 30.70 -48.75 -54.69
N GLY A 320 31.06 -48.68 -55.98
CA GLY A 320 32.26 -48.23 -56.67
C GLY A 320 32.31 -48.82 -58.11
N ALA A 321 33.00 -48.11 -59.00
CA ALA A 321 33.73 -48.56 -60.21
C ALA A 321 33.06 -48.76 -61.59
N ALA A 322 33.84 -48.30 -62.60
CA ALA A 322 33.84 -48.54 -64.06
C ALA A 322 32.72 -47.85 -64.87
N HIS A 323 32.96 -47.04 -65.92
CA HIS A 323 34.02 -47.03 -66.94
C HIS A 323 34.31 -45.61 -67.46
#